data_AF-A0A976Q6W0-F1
#
_entry.id   AF-A0A976Q6W0-F1
#
_cell.length_a   1.000
_cell.length_b   1.000
_cell.length_c   1.000
_cell.angle_alpha   90.00
_cell.angle_beta   90.00
_cell.angle_gamma   90.00
#
_symmetry.space_group_name_H-M   'P 1'
#
loop_
_entity.id
_entity.type
_entity.pdbx_description
1 polymer ?
#
loop_
_entity_poly.entity_id
_entity_poly.type
_entity_poly.pdbx_seq_one_letter_code
_entity_poly.pdbx_strand_id
1 'polypeptide(L)'
;MSGTKKYYIDDRIFSVKFACDVHKCKGACCTTPGTIGAPLLSEEIGIIEEILDITLKYIPAKNAEIIYNEGFYAEIDGKLSLHNVNDNECVFSYIECGIAKCAFQKAYNIKETSFKKPVSCELYPVRVYGEQRNDLRYDKRNECEDALEKGKYENITVFEYVKEALVRAFGEDFYTNMMKFIKK
;
A
#
# COMPACT_ATOMS: atom_id res chain seq x y z
N MET A 1 10.76 3.44 -31.45
CA MET A 1 9.57 2.57 -31.54
C MET A 1 8.90 2.59 -30.18
N SER A 2 7.88 3.43 -30.01
CA SER A 2 7.10 3.52 -28.76
C SER A 2 6.19 2.29 -28.69
N GLY A 3 6.68 1.22 -28.07
CA GLY A 3 5.86 0.04 -27.80
C GLY A 3 4.79 0.42 -26.77
N THR A 4 3.53 0.38 -27.15
CA THR A 4 2.42 0.62 -26.22
C THR A 4 2.50 -0.42 -25.10
N LYS A 5 2.80 0.04 -23.88
CA LYS A 5 2.87 -0.82 -22.69
C LYS A 5 1.52 -1.53 -22.50
N LYS A 6 1.51 -2.86 -22.64
CA LYS A 6 0.31 -3.68 -22.46
C LYS A 6 0.10 -3.97 -20.99
N TYR A 7 -1.11 -3.69 -20.48
CA TYR A 7 -1.51 -4.01 -19.12
C TYR A 7 -2.37 -5.28 -19.09
N TYR A 8 -2.16 -6.11 -18.06
CA TYR A 8 -2.98 -7.24 -17.68
C TYR A 8 -3.67 -6.86 -16.39
N ILE A 9 -5.00 -6.80 -16.40
CA ILE A 9 -5.76 -6.30 -15.26
C ILE A 9 -6.83 -7.33 -14.95
N ASP A 10 -6.89 -7.72 -13.68
CA ASP A 10 -7.92 -8.58 -13.15
C ASP A 10 -9.29 -7.87 -13.17
N ASP A 11 -10.25 -8.45 -13.88
CA ASP A 11 -11.62 -7.89 -14.04
C ASP A 11 -12.34 -7.68 -12.69
N ARG A 12 -11.92 -8.38 -11.64
CA ARG A 12 -12.43 -8.18 -10.28
C ARG A 12 -12.16 -6.77 -9.75
N ILE A 13 -11.11 -6.09 -10.23
CA ILE A 13 -10.82 -4.70 -9.86
C ILE A 13 -11.98 -3.77 -10.25
N PHE A 14 -12.69 -4.06 -11.34
CA PHE A 14 -13.79 -3.25 -11.83
C PHE A 14 -15.16 -3.65 -11.28
N SER A 15 -15.30 -4.88 -10.77
CA SER A 15 -16.59 -5.44 -10.34
C SER A 15 -16.72 -5.61 -8.83
N VAL A 16 -15.64 -5.91 -8.12
CA VAL A 16 -15.65 -6.07 -6.66
C VAL A 16 -15.87 -4.73 -5.98
N LYS A 17 -16.83 -4.70 -5.07
CA LYS A 17 -17.11 -3.55 -4.22
C LYS A 17 -16.23 -3.57 -2.97
N PHE A 18 -15.54 -2.47 -2.69
CA PHE A 18 -14.56 -2.40 -1.60
C PHE A 18 -14.44 -0.98 -1.05
N ALA A 19 -14.47 -0.84 0.28
CA ALA A 19 -14.11 0.37 0.98
C ALA A 19 -13.50 0.00 2.34
N CYS A 20 -12.24 0.37 2.60
CA CYS A 20 -11.56 -0.02 3.83
C CYS A 20 -12.28 0.50 5.09
N ASP A 21 -12.32 -0.33 6.13
CA ASP A 21 -12.73 0.04 7.48
C ASP A 21 -11.68 -0.41 8.51
N VAL A 22 -10.75 0.50 8.81
CA VAL A 22 -9.66 0.25 9.75
C VAL A 22 -10.15 0.09 11.20
N HIS A 23 -11.33 0.63 11.54
CA HIS A 23 -11.90 0.50 12.88
C HIS A 23 -12.43 -0.91 13.14
N LYS A 24 -12.86 -1.60 12.08
CA LYS A 24 -13.27 -3.01 12.08
C LYS A 24 -12.08 -3.95 12.08
N CYS A 25 -11.17 -3.83 11.10
CA CYS A 25 -10.04 -4.76 10.96
C CYS A 25 -8.84 -4.46 11.87
N LYS A 26 -8.89 -3.36 12.65
CA LYS A 26 -7.82 -2.91 13.57
C LYS A 26 -6.45 -2.71 12.92
N GLY A 27 -6.41 -2.45 11.61
CA GLY A 27 -5.15 -2.23 10.89
C GLY A 27 -4.43 -3.52 10.50
N ALA A 28 -5.18 -4.59 10.22
CA ALA A 28 -4.64 -5.90 9.82
C ALA A 28 -3.59 -5.82 8.70
N CYS A 29 -3.71 -4.88 7.75
CA CYS A 29 -2.73 -4.72 6.67
C CYS A 29 -1.33 -4.25 7.12
N CYS A 30 -1.20 -3.66 8.31
CA CYS A 30 0.08 -3.28 8.92
C CYS A 30 0.63 -4.35 9.88
N THR A 31 -0.16 -5.39 10.17
CA THR A 31 0.10 -6.44 11.16
C THR A 31 -0.17 -7.83 10.58
N THR A 32 -0.11 -7.96 9.25
CA THR A 32 -0.32 -9.26 8.60
C THR A 32 0.95 -10.09 8.74
N PRO A 33 0.88 -11.31 9.29
CA PRO A 33 2.03 -12.19 9.39
C PRO A 33 2.75 -12.36 8.05
N GLY A 34 4.07 -12.26 8.09
CA GLY A 34 4.91 -12.34 6.91
C GLY A 34 6.34 -11.92 7.24
N THR A 35 7.30 -12.56 6.58
CA THR A 35 8.72 -12.25 6.73
C THR A 35 9.09 -10.90 6.09
N ILE A 36 8.25 -10.41 5.17
CA ILE A 36 8.48 -9.17 4.41
C ILE A 36 7.27 -8.26 4.44
N GLY A 37 7.54 -6.97 4.55
CA GLY A 37 6.55 -5.92 4.51
C GLY A 37 6.15 -5.55 3.08
N ALA A 38 5.63 -4.35 2.92
CA ALA A 38 5.16 -3.90 1.61
C ALA A 38 6.32 -3.70 0.62
N PRO A 39 6.14 -4.07 -0.67
CA PRO A 39 7.12 -3.78 -1.70
C PRO A 39 7.37 -2.28 -1.84
N LEU A 40 8.62 -1.90 -2.11
CA LEU A 40 9.04 -0.53 -2.31
C LEU A 40 9.51 -0.31 -3.75
N LEU A 41 9.36 0.91 -4.22
CA LEU A 41 10.02 1.39 -5.42
C LEU A 41 11.40 1.93 -5.07
N SER A 42 12.35 1.83 -5.99
CA SER A 42 13.70 2.37 -5.79
C SER A 42 13.68 3.87 -5.48
N GLU A 43 12.76 4.62 -6.08
CA GLU A 43 12.59 6.05 -5.83
C GLU A 43 12.00 6.35 -4.45
N GLU A 44 11.31 5.40 -3.81
CA GLU A 44 10.74 5.57 -2.47
C GLU A 44 11.82 5.43 -1.38
N ILE A 45 12.93 4.75 -1.64
CA ILE A 45 14.00 4.55 -0.66
C ILE A 45 14.59 5.88 -0.20
N GLY A 46 15.06 6.71 -1.13
CA GLY A 46 15.66 8.01 -0.79
C GLY A 46 14.66 8.94 -0.08
N ILE A 47 13.39 8.90 -0.48
CA ILE A 47 12.35 9.70 0.19
C ILE A 47 12.14 9.22 1.63
N ILE A 48 12.12 7.90 1.86
CA ILE A 48 11.96 7.32 3.21
C ILE A 48 13.18 7.64 4.08
N GLU A 49 14.40 7.60 3.52
CA GLU A 49 15.62 8.00 4.22
C GLU A 49 15.56 9.47 4.69
N GLU A 50 15.11 10.39 3.84
CA GLU A 50 14.98 11.81 4.17
C GLU A 50 13.99 12.08 5.31
N ILE A 51 12.95 11.26 5.45
CA ILE A 51 11.89 11.46 6.46
C ILE A 51 12.04 10.52 7.66
N LEU A 52 13.12 9.74 7.72
CA LEU A 52 13.26 8.67 8.70
C LEU A 52 13.13 9.21 10.13
N ASP A 53 13.86 10.29 10.46
CA ASP A 53 13.81 10.97 11.75
C ASP A 53 12.41 11.46 12.14
N ILE A 54 11.59 11.85 11.17
CA ILE A 54 10.20 12.24 11.41
C ILE A 54 9.39 11.02 11.81
N THR A 55 9.54 9.91 11.08
CA THR A 55 8.75 8.69 11.28
C THR A 55 9.13 7.94 12.55
N LEU A 56 10.41 7.96 12.93
CA LEU A 56 10.93 7.30 14.13
C LEU A 56 10.27 7.82 15.42
N LYS A 57 9.79 9.06 15.44
CA LYS A 57 9.05 9.66 16.59
C LYS A 57 7.72 8.96 16.89
N TYR A 58 7.16 8.24 15.91
CA TYR A 58 5.81 7.68 15.99
C TYR A 58 5.79 6.18 16.27
N ILE A 59 6.90 5.48 16.04
CA ILE A 59 6.96 4.02 16.13
C ILE A 59 7.46 3.56 17.50
N PRO A 60 7.12 2.34 17.94
CA PRO A 60 7.67 1.77 19.17
C PRO A 60 9.19 1.60 19.10
N ALA A 61 9.85 1.66 20.27
CA ALA A 61 11.30 1.48 20.37
C ALA A 61 11.80 0.16 19.74
N LYS A 62 11.08 -0.95 19.96
CA LYS A 62 11.38 -2.26 19.35
C LYS A 62 11.40 -2.23 17.82
N ASN A 63 10.58 -1.38 17.19
CA ASN A 63 10.53 -1.24 15.73
C ASN A 63 11.70 -0.39 15.25
N ALA A 64 12.00 0.69 15.97
CA ALA A 64 13.16 1.54 15.70
C ALA A 64 14.47 0.76 15.82
N GLU A 65 14.59 -0.15 16.79
CA GLU A 65 15.76 -1.02 16.94
C GLU A 65 16.03 -1.88 15.70
N ILE A 66 15.00 -2.46 15.08
CA ILE A 66 15.15 -3.20 13.81
C ILE A 66 15.65 -2.25 12.70
N ILE A 67 15.08 -1.05 12.60
CA ILE A 67 15.52 -0.05 11.61
C ILE A 67 17.00 0.32 11.83
N TYR A 68 17.45 0.48 13.07
CA TYR A 68 18.84 0.84 13.37
C TYR A 68 19.83 -0.30 13.11
N ASN A 69 19.44 -1.54 13.42
CA ASN A 69 20.33 -2.69 13.31
C ASN A 69 20.37 -3.28 11.90
N GLU A 70 19.23 -3.31 11.21
CA GLU A 70 19.04 -4.04 9.95
C GLU A 70 18.68 -3.12 8.78
N GLY A 71 18.32 -1.85 9.05
CA GLY A 71 17.71 -0.97 8.07
C GLY A 71 16.18 -1.13 8.02
N PHE A 72 15.53 -0.28 7.24
CA PHE A 72 14.07 -0.30 7.12
C PHE A 72 13.53 -1.16 5.96
N TYR A 73 14.42 -1.67 5.10
CA TYR A 73 14.06 -2.47 3.93
C TYR A 73 15.10 -3.57 3.65
N ALA A 74 14.65 -4.64 2.99
CA ALA A 74 15.48 -5.69 2.42
C ALA A 74 15.29 -5.75 0.90
N GLU A 75 16.31 -6.25 0.21
CA GLU A 75 16.21 -6.69 -1.18
C GLU A 75 16.13 -8.22 -1.24
N ILE A 76 15.07 -8.75 -1.83
CA ILE A 76 14.84 -10.19 -1.97
C ILE A 76 14.49 -10.48 -3.42
N ASP A 77 15.27 -11.35 -4.07
CA ASP A 77 15.15 -11.68 -5.49
C ASP A 77 15.08 -10.43 -6.39
N GLY A 78 15.91 -9.42 -6.09
CA GLY A 78 15.95 -8.16 -6.83
C GLY A 78 14.77 -7.21 -6.55
N LYS A 79 13.97 -7.47 -5.50
CA LYS A 79 12.82 -6.64 -5.13
C LYS A 79 12.99 -6.05 -3.75
N LEU A 80 12.82 -4.74 -3.66
CA LEU A 80 12.86 -4.00 -2.40
C LEU A 80 11.54 -4.17 -1.65
N SER A 81 11.61 -4.46 -0.36
CA SER A 81 10.43 -4.57 0.53
C SER A 81 10.77 -4.06 1.92
N LEU A 82 9.78 -3.46 2.59
CA LEU A 82 9.94 -3.06 3.98
C LEU A 82 10.26 -4.24 4.89
N HIS A 83 11.01 -3.99 5.96
CA HIS A 83 11.18 -4.96 7.04
C HIS A 83 9.91 -5.11 7.88
N ASN A 84 9.78 -6.29 8.49
CA ASN A 84 8.81 -6.56 9.53
C ASN A 84 9.53 -6.85 10.85
N VAL A 85 8.89 -6.53 11.96
CA VAL A 85 9.31 -6.89 13.31
C VAL A 85 8.77 -8.29 13.61
N ASN A 86 9.68 -9.23 13.92
CA ASN A 86 9.35 -10.61 14.29
C ASN A 86 8.39 -11.31 13.31
N ASP A 87 8.64 -11.17 12.01
CA ASP A 87 7.84 -11.77 10.93
C ASP A 87 6.33 -11.44 10.99
N ASN A 88 5.97 -10.27 11.54
CA ASN A 88 4.58 -9.93 11.79
C ASN A 88 4.20 -8.50 11.39
N GLU A 89 4.68 -7.49 12.11
CA GLU A 89 4.23 -6.12 11.90
C GLU A 89 5.26 -5.30 11.12
N CYS A 90 4.80 -4.38 10.29
CA CYS A 90 5.70 -3.49 9.55
C CYS A 90 6.54 -2.65 10.52
N VAL A 91 7.82 -2.43 10.23
CA VAL A 91 8.71 -1.59 11.06
C VAL A 91 8.19 -0.15 11.22
N PHE A 92 7.39 0.36 10.28
CA PHE A 92 6.75 1.69 10.38
C PHE A 92 5.34 1.67 10.99
N SER A 93 4.94 0.56 11.62
CA SER A 93 3.66 0.46 12.30
C SER A 93 3.74 0.99 13.74
N TYR A 94 2.61 1.51 14.23
CA TYR A 94 2.42 1.86 15.64
C TYR A 94 0.96 1.64 16.02
N ILE A 95 0.69 1.48 17.31
CA ILE A 95 -0.67 1.30 17.83
C ILE A 95 -1.19 2.62 18.38
N GLU A 96 -2.38 3.02 17.98
CA GLU A 96 -3.11 4.17 18.54
C GLU A 96 -4.57 3.79 18.75
N CYS A 97 -5.05 3.92 19.99
CA CYS A 97 -6.41 3.52 20.38
C CYS A 97 -6.76 2.06 20.01
N GLY A 98 -5.79 1.15 20.15
CA GLY A 98 -5.96 -0.27 19.83
C GLY A 98 -6.06 -0.59 18.33
N ILE A 99 -5.65 0.34 17.46
CA ILE A 99 -5.62 0.17 16.01
C ILE A 99 -4.19 0.33 15.51
N ALA A 100 -3.71 -0.62 14.70
CA ALA A 100 -2.44 -0.49 14.01
C ALA A 100 -2.54 0.56 12.89
N LYS A 101 -1.60 1.50 12.90
CA LYS A 101 -1.52 2.63 11.97
C LYS A 101 -0.11 2.75 11.41
N CYS A 102 0.01 3.48 10.30
CA CYS A 102 1.28 3.69 9.61
C CYS A 102 1.88 5.06 9.97
N ALA A 103 3.15 5.08 10.39
CA ALA A 103 3.86 6.30 10.76
C ALA A 103 3.97 7.31 9.61
N PHE A 104 4.20 6.84 8.37
CA PHE A 104 4.18 7.69 7.18
C PHE A 104 2.85 8.42 7.03
N GLN A 105 1.74 7.68 7.13
CA GLN A 105 0.40 8.25 6.98
C GLN A 105 0.10 9.27 8.10
N LYS A 106 0.57 9.02 9.33
CA LYS A 106 0.45 9.98 10.43
C LYS A 106 1.19 11.27 10.10
N ALA A 107 2.48 11.19 9.79
CA ALA A 107 3.34 12.33 9.49
C ALA A 107 2.78 13.16 8.31
N TYR A 108 2.28 12.49 7.26
CA TYR A 108 1.61 13.16 6.14
C TYR A 108 0.34 13.89 6.57
N ASN A 109 -0.54 13.26 7.34
CA ASN A 109 -1.81 13.85 7.76
C ASN A 109 -1.62 15.12 8.61
N ILE A 110 -0.54 15.18 9.39
CA ILE A 110 -0.17 16.35 10.21
C ILE A 110 0.78 17.31 9.47
N LYS A 111 1.07 17.05 8.19
CA LYS A 111 1.89 17.90 7.30
C LYS A 111 3.37 18.03 7.69
N GLU A 112 3.92 17.04 8.38
CA GLU A 112 5.38 16.98 8.65
C GLU A 112 6.16 16.44 7.44
N THR A 113 5.51 15.76 6.51
CA THR A 113 6.09 15.29 5.25
C THR A 113 5.08 15.35 4.10
N SER A 114 5.57 15.44 2.87
CA SER A 114 4.78 15.28 1.65
C SER A 114 4.61 13.81 1.24
N PHE A 115 5.37 12.89 1.85
CA PHE A 115 5.28 11.46 1.56
C PHE A 115 4.16 10.79 2.37
N LYS A 116 3.10 10.36 1.69
CA LYS A 116 1.91 9.76 2.32
C LYS A 116 2.18 8.37 2.88
N LYS A 117 2.62 7.46 2.01
CA LYS A 117 3.01 6.06 2.30
C LYS A 117 3.49 5.41 1.00
N PRO A 118 4.13 4.23 1.07
CA PRO A 118 4.48 3.48 -0.13
C PRO A 118 3.30 3.28 -1.08
N VAL A 119 3.54 3.41 -2.38
CA VAL A 119 2.54 3.24 -3.44
C VAL A 119 1.87 1.88 -3.35
N SER A 120 2.64 0.82 -3.04
CA SER A 120 2.12 -0.54 -2.84
C SER A 120 1.14 -0.65 -1.66
N CYS A 121 1.36 0.10 -0.57
CA CYS A 121 0.46 0.18 0.57
C CYS A 121 -0.81 0.98 0.26
N GLU A 122 -0.74 1.96 -0.63
CA GLU A 122 -1.90 2.74 -1.06
C GLU A 122 -2.76 2.03 -2.08
N LEU A 123 -2.14 1.25 -2.96
CA LEU A 123 -2.83 0.46 -3.97
C LEU A 123 -3.64 -0.70 -3.39
N TYR A 124 -3.44 -1.11 -2.14
CA TYR A 124 -4.18 -2.23 -1.57
C TYR A 124 -5.71 -1.98 -1.59
N PRO A 125 -6.54 -2.91 -2.12
CA PRO A 125 -6.27 -4.33 -2.37
C PRO A 125 -5.77 -4.71 -3.76
N VAL A 126 -5.28 -3.76 -4.56
CA VAL A 126 -4.60 -4.03 -5.84
C VAL A 126 -3.11 -4.30 -5.61
N ARG A 127 -2.62 -5.41 -6.17
CA ARG A 127 -1.20 -5.77 -6.20
C ARG A 127 -0.66 -5.69 -7.62
N VAL A 128 0.57 -5.21 -7.74
CA VAL A 128 1.24 -4.97 -9.03
C VAL A 128 2.39 -5.96 -9.17
N TYR A 129 2.41 -6.69 -10.28
CA TYR A 129 3.40 -7.70 -10.61
C TYR A 129 4.05 -7.41 -11.98
N GLY A 130 5.09 -8.19 -12.28
CA GLY A 130 5.89 -8.09 -13.49
C GLY A 130 6.93 -6.98 -13.41
N GLU A 131 8.06 -7.18 -14.08
CA GLU A 131 9.18 -6.22 -14.13
C GLU A 131 8.74 -4.86 -14.68
N GLN A 132 7.86 -4.88 -15.68
CA GLN A 132 7.31 -3.66 -16.27
C GLN A 132 6.17 -3.06 -15.43
N ARG A 133 5.79 -3.65 -14.29
CA ARG A 133 4.66 -3.21 -13.46
C ARG A 133 3.39 -3.06 -14.29
N ASN A 134 3.01 -4.12 -14.97
CA ASN A 134 1.90 -4.12 -15.92
C ASN A 134 0.86 -5.21 -15.64
N ASP A 135 1.02 -6.01 -14.59
CA ASP A 135 0.04 -7.01 -14.15
C ASP A 135 -0.60 -6.54 -12.83
N LEU A 136 -1.85 -6.08 -12.87
CA LEU A 136 -2.61 -5.59 -11.72
C LEU A 136 -3.65 -6.62 -11.32
N ARG A 137 -3.56 -7.12 -10.08
CA ARG A 137 -4.46 -8.16 -9.56
C ARG A 137 -5.15 -7.73 -8.28
N TYR A 138 -6.39 -8.17 -8.11
CA TYR A 138 -7.11 -8.02 -6.85
C TYR A 138 -6.64 -9.09 -5.85
N ASP A 139 -6.10 -8.64 -4.71
CA ASP A 139 -5.68 -9.45 -3.58
C ASP A 139 -6.83 -9.56 -2.57
N LYS A 140 -7.53 -10.69 -2.59
CA LYS A 140 -8.61 -10.98 -1.64
C LYS A 140 -8.02 -11.58 -0.37
N ARG A 141 -8.23 -10.90 0.76
CA ARG A 141 -7.89 -11.40 2.10
C ARG A 141 -9.11 -11.47 3.01
N ASN A 142 -9.11 -12.41 3.96
CA ASN A 142 -10.24 -12.65 4.85
C ASN A 142 -10.43 -11.48 5.84
N GLU A 143 -9.35 -10.83 6.25
CA GLU A 143 -9.33 -9.66 7.12
C GLU A 143 -10.02 -8.43 6.51
N CYS A 144 -10.37 -8.51 5.22
CA CYS A 144 -11.05 -7.46 4.47
C CYS A 144 -12.55 -7.73 4.23
N GLU A 145 -13.14 -8.74 4.89
CA GLU A 145 -14.58 -9.03 4.76
C GLU A 145 -15.45 -7.82 5.09
N ASP A 146 -15.20 -7.12 6.21
CA ASP A 146 -15.91 -5.88 6.56
C ASP A 146 -15.75 -4.79 5.48
N ALA A 147 -14.59 -4.73 4.83
CA ALA A 147 -14.34 -3.75 3.77
C ALA A 147 -15.13 -4.06 2.48
N LEU A 148 -15.41 -5.36 2.22
CA LEU A 148 -16.29 -5.78 1.12
C LEU A 148 -17.74 -5.44 1.42
N GLU A 149 -18.20 -5.64 2.66
CA GLU A 149 -19.55 -5.26 3.07
C GLU A 149 -19.76 -3.75 2.97
N LYS A 150 -18.84 -2.95 3.52
CA LYS A 150 -18.88 -1.50 3.42
C LYS A 150 -18.83 -1.02 1.97
N GLY A 151 -17.97 -1.61 1.14
CA GLY A 151 -17.90 -1.30 -0.28
C GLY A 151 -19.22 -1.56 -1.02
N LYS A 152 -19.91 -2.66 -0.71
CA LYS A 152 -21.24 -2.95 -1.28
C LYS A 152 -22.27 -1.93 -0.85
N TYR A 153 -22.26 -1.54 0.43
CA TYR A 153 -23.16 -0.54 0.99
C TYR A 153 -22.94 0.84 0.35
N GLU A 154 -21.69 1.28 0.21
CA GLU A 154 -21.32 2.56 -0.42
C GLU A 154 -21.36 2.49 -1.96
N ASN A 155 -21.51 1.30 -2.53
CA ASN A 155 -21.50 1.00 -3.96
C ASN A 155 -20.18 1.40 -4.68
N ILE A 156 -19.05 1.40 -3.97
CA ILE A 156 -17.73 1.78 -4.51
C ILE A 156 -16.96 0.54 -4.95
N THR A 157 -16.44 0.52 -6.18
CA THR A 157 -15.58 -0.55 -6.72
C THR A 157 -14.14 -0.43 -6.23
N VAL A 158 -13.36 -1.52 -6.28
CA VAL A 158 -11.91 -1.47 -6.00
C VAL A 158 -11.23 -0.41 -6.87
N PHE A 159 -11.54 -0.38 -8.17
CA PHE A 159 -10.99 0.61 -9.12
C PHE A 159 -11.23 2.06 -8.68
N GLU A 160 -12.46 2.38 -8.23
CA GLU A 160 -12.81 3.71 -7.72
C GLU A 160 -12.12 3.99 -6.38
N TYR A 161 -12.09 3.01 -5.48
CA TYR A 161 -11.48 3.16 -4.15
C TYR A 161 -9.98 3.48 -4.23
N VAL A 162 -9.24 2.84 -5.13
CA VAL A 162 -7.80 3.06 -5.30
C VAL A 162 -7.44 4.13 -6.33
N LYS A 163 -8.40 4.97 -6.76
CA LYS A 163 -8.18 5.98 -7.81
C LYS A 163 -6.92 6.82 -7.58
N GLU A 164 -6.78 7.44 -6.40
CA GLU A 164 -5.63 8.30 -6.09
C GLU A 164 -4.30 7.53 -6.21
N ALA A 165 -4.28 6.28 -5.72
CA ALA A 165 -3.11 5.42 -5.77
C ALA A 165 -2.76 5.00 -7.20
N LEU A 166 -3.77 4.69 -8.04
CA LEU A 166 -3.58 4.34 -9.45
C LEU A 166 -3.04 5.53 -10.24
N VAL A 167 -3.58 6.73 -10.01
CA VAL A 167 -3.09 7.96 -10.63
C VAL A 167 -1.65 8.24 -10.19
N ARG A 168 -1.35 8.10 -8.89
CA ARG A 168 0.01 8.29 -8.37
C ARG A 168 1.00 7.29 -8.95
N ALA A 169 0.57 6.04 -9.17
CA ALA A 169 1.44 4.97 -9.65
C ALA A 169 1.62 4.93 -11.17
N PHE A 170 0.59 5.29 -11.94
CA PHE A 170 0.53 5.06 -13.40
C PHE A 170 0.14 6.30 -14.21
N GLY A 171 -0.22 7.40 -13.56
CA GLY A 171 -0.64 8.65 -14.19
C GLY A 171 -2.15 8.74 -14.49
N GLU A 172 -2.62 9.98 -14.68
CA GLU A 172 -4.02 10.29 -15.00
C GLU A 172 -4.49 9.66 -16.32
N ASP A 173 -3.61 9.61 -17.32
CA ASP A 173 -3.92 9.02 -18.63
C ASP A 173 -4.24 7.53 -18.52
N PHE A 174 -3.51 6.80 -17.67
CA PHE A 174 -3.77 5.39 -17.41
C PHE A 174 -5.17 5.20 -16.81
N TYR A 175 -5.49 5.93 -15.74
CA TYR A 175 -6.79 5.83 -15.07
C TYR A 175 -7.93 6.20 -16.03
N THR A 176 -7.77 7.28 -16.79
CA THR A 176 -8.77 7.74 -17.76
C THR A 176 -8.99 6.74 -18.89
N ASN A 177 -7.92 6.11 -19.38
CA ASN A 177 -8.05 5.07 -20.39
C ASN A 177 -8.76 3.83 -19.84
N MET A 178 -8.47 3.41 -18.61
CA MET A 178 -9.18 2.30 -17.97
C MET A 178 -10.67 2.58 -17.78
N MET A 179 -11.05 3.80 -17.39
CA MET A 179 -12.47 4.18 -17.31
C MET A 179 -13.23 4.01 -18.64
N LYS A 180 -12.57 4.23 -19.78
CA LYS A 180 -13.20 4.07 -21.11
C LYS A 180 -13.45 2.60 -21.44
N PHE A 181 -12.62 1.68 -20.95
CA PHE A 181 -12.84 0.24 -21.14
C PHE A 181 -14.02 -0.29 -20.32
N ILE A 182 -14.25 0.25 -19.11
CA ILE A 182 -15.36 -0.15 -18.24
C ILE A 182 -16.74 0.26 -18.81
N LYS A 183 -16.78 1.37 -19.57
CA LYS A 183 -18.03 1.93 -20.13
C LYS A 183 -18.47 1.31 -21.46
N LYS A 184 -17.74 0.31 -21.96
CA LYS A 184 -18.05 -0.43 -23.19
C LYS A 184 -18.64 -1.78 -22.86
#